data_AF-A0A3S0DX80-F1
#
_entry.id   AF-A0A3S0DX80-F1
#
_cell.length_a   1.000
_cell.length_b   1.000
_cell.length_c   1.000
_cell.angle_alpha   90.00
_cell.angle_beta   90.00
_cell.angle_gamma   90.00
#
_symmetry.space_group_name_H-M   'P 1'
#
loop_
_entity.id
_entity.type
_entity.pdbx_description
1 polymer ?
#
loop_
_entity_poly.entity_id
_entity_poly.type
_entity_poly.pdbx_seq_one_letter_code
_entity_poly.pdbx_strand_id
1 'polypeptide(L)' 'MKHDEAMQAFFTEARELLERMEEALLIVEQQPDDEETINAIFRAAHTIKGSAGIFGMDAIVAFTHVAESVLDEVRKG' A
#
# COMPACT_ATOMS: atom_id res chain seq x y z
N MET A 1 -22.82 4.11 -13.83
CA MET A 1 -22.98 5.37 -13.08
C MET A 1 -22.57 5.27 -11.61
N LYS A 2 -23.21 4.46 -10.73
CA LYS A 2 -22.73 4.35 -9.32
C LYS A 2 -21.41 3.58 -9.13
N HIS A 3 -21.10 2.62 -10.01
CA HIS A 3 -19.83 1.88 -9.96
C HIS A 3 -18.64 2.75 -10.36
N ASP A 4 -18.85 3.70 -11.28
CA ASP A 4 -17.77 4.52 -11.82
C ASP A 4 -17.24 5.51 -10.77
N GLU A 5 -18.13 6.11 -9.96
CA GLU A 5 -17.75 7.03 -8.87
C GLU A 5 -16.96 6.32 -7.77
N ALA A 6 -17.39 5.14 -7.34
CA ALA A 6 -16.67 4.34 -6.33
C ALA A 6 -15.29 3.90 -6.85
N MET A 7 -15.20 3.55 -8.14
CA MET A 7 -13.95 3.21 -8.79
C MET A 7 -12.99 4.41 -8.87
N GLN A 8 -13.49 5.60 -9.19
CA GLN A 8 -12.69 6.83 -9.19
C GLN A 8 -12.20 7.18 -7.79
N ALA A 9 -13.04 7.02 -6.77
CA ALA A 9 -12.64 7.20 -5.37
C ALA A 9 -11.51 6.24 -4.98
N PHE A 10 -11.62 4.97 -5.36
CA PHE A 10 -10.55 3.98 -5.17
C PHE A 10 -9.24 4.41 -5.84
N PHE A 11 -9.26 4.80 -7.12
CA PHE A 11 -8.04 5.23 -7.80
C PHE A 11 -7.42 6.49 -7.20
N THR A 12 -8.25 7.36 -6.63
CA THR A 12 -7.79 8.57 -5.93
C THR A 12 -7.11 8.19 -4.61
N GLU A 13 -7.78 7.39 -3.78
CA GLU A 13 -7.21 6.88 -2.53
C GLU A 13 -5.92 6.09 -2.77
N ALA A 14 -5.90 5.20 -3.76
CA ALA A 14 -4.72 4.40 -4.08
C ALA A 14 -3.54 5.29 -4.48
N ARG A 15 -3.77 6.39 -5.21
CA ARG A 15 -2.71 7.33 -5.58
C ARG A 15 -2.18 8.07 -4.35
N GLU A 16 -3.04 8.56 -3.47
CA GLU A 16 -2.62 9.22 -2.22
C GLU A 16 -1.81 8.27 -1.32
N LEU A 17 -2.22 7.00 -1.24
CA LEU A 17 -1.50 5.98 -0.48
C LEU A 17 -0.14 5.66 -1.09
N LEU A 18 -0.03 5.63 -2.42
CA LEU A 18 1.24 5.43 -3.12
C LEU A 18 2.20 6.60 -2.92
N GLU A 19 1.70 7.84 -2.97
CA GLU A 19 2.50 9.04 -2.69
C GLU A 19 3.06 9.02 -1.26
N ARG A 20 2.21 8.71 -0.27
CA ARG A 20 2.66 8.55 1.13
C ARG A 20 3.64 7.40 1.31
N MET A 21 3.45 6.32 0.56
CA MET A 21 4.36 5.17 0.58
C MET A 21 5.74 5.55 0.02
N GLU A 22 5.79 6.33 -1.07
CA GLU A 22 7.03 6.84 -1.66
C GLU A 22 7.78 7.75 -0.68
N GLU A 23 7.08 8.71 -0.06
CA GLU A 23 7.68 9.58 0.97
C GLU A 23 8.24 8.77 2.15
N ALA A 24 7.49 7.78 2.64
CA ALA A 24 7.94 6.91 3.72
C ALA A 24 9.16 6.05 3.30
N LEU A 25 9.19 5.54 2.06
CA LEU A 25 10.35 4.80 1.54
C LEU A 25 11.61 5.66 1.54
N LEU A 26 11.53 6.93 1.13
CA LEU A 26 12.66 7.86 1.17
C LEU A 26 13.15 8.15 2.60
N ILE A 27 12.26 8.11 3.59
CA ILE A 27 12.64 8.23 5.00
C ILE A 27 13.38 6.97 5.47
N VAL A 28 12.88 5.78 5.12
CA VAL A 28 13.52 4.49 5.45
C VAL A 28 14.93 4.40 4.86
N GLU A 29 15.18 4.96 3.67
CA GLU A 29 16.53 5.01 3.10
C GLU A 29 17.54 5.74 4.00
N GLN A 30 17.08 6.72 4.78
CA GLN A 30 17.92 7.49 5.71
C GLN A 30 17.89 6.93 7.13
N GLN A 31 16.75 6.32 7.51
CA GLN A 31 16.47 5.80 8.86
C GLN A 31 15.91 4.38 8.76
N PRO A 32 16.76 3.38 8.43
CA PRO A 32 16.30 2.03 8.11
C PRO A 32 15.69 1.27 9.30
N ASP A 33 15.96 1.70 10.52
CA ASP A 33 15.44 1.10 11.75
C ASP A 33 14.20 1.83 12.29
N ASP A 34 13.64 2.80 11.55
CA ASP A 34 12.41 3.47 11.92
C ASP A 34 11.20 2.56 11.68
N GLU A 35 10.88 1.77 12.70
CA GLU A 35 9.75 0.85 12.70
C GLU A 35 8.41 1.54 12.39
N GLU A 36 8.21 2.79 12.81
CA GLU A 36 6.95 3.49 12.57
C GLU A 36 6.77 3.76 11.07
N THR A 37 7.83 4.23 10.42
CA THR A 37 7.85 4.49 8.98
C THR A 37 7.70 3.18 8.19
N ILE A 38 8.39 2.10 8.56
CA ILE A 38 8.20 0.77 7.94
C ILE A 38 6.76 0.30 8.08
N ASN A 39 6.18 0.44 9.28
CA ASN A 39 4.78 0.07 9.52
C ASN A 39 3.80 0.93 8.70
N ALA A 40 4.13 2.20 8.41
CA ALA A 40 3.32 3.06 7.55
C ALA A 40 3.30 2.56 6.10
N ILE A 41 4.44 2.15 5.55
CA ILE A 41 4.56 1.55 4.21
C ILE A 41 3.72 0.26 4.14
N PHE A 42 3.84 -0.61 5.14
CA PHE A 42 3.03 -1.84 5.22
C PHE A 42 1.53 -1.55 5.22
N ARG A 43 1.07 -0.59 6.05
CA ARG A 43 -0.36 -0.22 6.09
C ARG A 43 -0.86 0.33 4.77
N ALA A 44 -0.06 1.14 4.07
CA ALA A 44 -0.45 1.64 2.75
C ALA A 44 -0.64 0.50 1.74
N ALA A 45 0.29 -0.46 1.69
CA ALA A 45 0.18 -1.64 0.83
C ALA A 45 -1.05 -2.50 1.19
N HIS A 46 -1.27 -2.72 2.49
CA HIS A 46 -2.41 -3.47 3.01
C HIS A 46 -3.76 -2.87 2.61
N THR A 47 -3.90 -1.54 2.74
CA THR A 47 -5.11 -0.83 2.35
C THR A 47 -5.35 -0.91 0.86
N ILE A 48 -4.32 -0.71 0.02
CA ILE A 48 -4.47 -0.83 -1.44
C ILE A 48 -4.93 -2.23 -1.84
N LYS A 49 -4.35 -3.29 -1.24
CA LYS A 49 -4.78 -4.67 -1.45
C LYS A 49 -6.25 -4.87 -1.09
N GLY A 50 -6.64 -4.43 0.10
CA GLY A 50 -8.01 -4.57 0.61
C GLY A 50 -9.03 -3.88 -0.30
N SER A 51 -8.77 -2.62 -0.66
CA SER A 51 -9.63 -1.86 -1.57
C SER A 51 -9.68 -2.48 -2.96
N ALA A 52 -8.55 -2.94 -3.51
CA ALA A 52 -8.51 -3.65 -4.80
C ALA A 52 -9.34 -4.94 -4.80
N GLY A 53 -9.38 -5.67 -3.67
CA GLY A 53 -10.19 -6.86 -3.49
C GLY A 53 -11.69 -6.60 -3.57
N ILE A 54 -12.16 -5.45 -3.06
CA ILE A 54 -13.58 -5.05 -3.14
C ILE A 54 -14.03 -4.89 -4.61
N PHE A 55 -13.12 -4.43 -5.48
CA PHE A 55 -13.38 -4.19 -6.90
C PHE A 55 -12.99 -5.37 -7.81
N GLY A 56 -12.52 -6.49 -7.26
CA GLY A 56 -12.13 -7.67 -8.04
C GLY A 56 -10.87 -7.46 -8.90
N MET A 57 -9.97 -6.58 -8.48
CA MET A 57 -8.73 -6.30 -9.21
C MET A 57 -7.62 -7.29 -8.83
N ASP A 58 -7.78 -8.54 -9.27
CA ASP A 58 -6.95 -9.66 -8.85
C ASP A 58 -5.44 -9.44 -9.09
N ALA A 59 -5.08 -8.76 -10.18
CA ALA A 59 -3.67 -8.44 -10.46
C ALA A 59 -3.05 -7.50 -9.40
N ILE A 60 -3.81 -6.50 -8.92
CA ILE A 60 -3.35 -5.57 -7.89
C ILE A 60 -3.28 -6.29 -6.55
N VAL A 61 -4.28 -7.12 -6.23
CA VAL A 61 -4.30 -7.94 -5.01
C VAL A 61 -3.09 -8.87 -4.96
N ALA A 62 -2.80 -9.57 -6.06
CA ALA A 62 -1.66 -10.48 -6.13
C ALA A 62 -0.32 -9.75 -5.96
N PHE A 63 -0.15 -8.59 -6.62
CA PHE A 63 1.06 -7.80 -6.51
C PHE A 63 1.27 -7.26 -5.08
N THR A 64 0.23 -6.65 -4.49
CA THR A 64 0.31 -6.08 -3.15
C THR A 64 0.49 -7.13 -2.06
N HIS A 65 -0.02 -8.34 -2.24
CA HIS A 65 0.27 -9.47 -1.35
C HIS A 65 1.76 -9.84 -1.34
N VAL A 66 2.43 -9.82 -2.49
CA VAL A 66 3.88 -10.02 -2.57
C VAL A 66 4.62 -8.89 -1.87
N ALA A 67 4.20 -7.65 -2.09
CA ALA A 67 4.78 -6.47 -1.41
C ALA A 67 4.65 -6.57 0.12
N GLU A 68 3.47 -6.92 0.63
CA GLU A 68 3.27 -7.14 2.07
C GLU A 68 4.17 -8.26 2.61
N SER A 69 4.36 -9.35 1.86
CA SER A 69 5.22 -10.45 2.31
C SER A 69 6.66 -9.99 2.50
N VAL A 70 7.17 -9.16 1.58
CA VAL A 70 8.51 -8.56 1.70
C VAL A 70 8.57 -7.59 2.89
N LEU A 71 7.58 -6.72 3.03
CA LEU A 71 7.52 -5.74 4.13
C LEU A 71 7.34 -6.41 5.50
N ASP A 72 6.66 -7.55 5.57
CA ASP A 72 6.51 -8.31 6.81
C ASP A 72 7.84 -8.93 7.27
N GLU A 73 8.69 -9.37 6.34
CA GLU A 73 10.05 -9.81 6.67
C GLU A 73 10.90 -8.64 7.15
N VAL A 74 10.84 -7.47 6.50
CA VAL A 74 11.56 -6.26 6.95
C VAL A 74 11.15 -5.87 8.39
N ARG A 75 9.87 -6.01 8.75
CA ARG A 75 9.36 -5.68 10.10
C ARG A 75 9.83 -6.64 11.19
N LYS A 76 10.30 -7.83 10.84
CA LYS A 76 10.77 -8.83 11.80
C LYS A 76 12.26 -8.67 12.14
N GLY A 77 12.99 -7.83 11.39
CA GLY A 77 14.46 -7.69 11.46
C GLY A 77 15.19 -8.90 10.91
#